data_AF-A0A8X6MVD9-F1
#
_entry.id   AF-A0A8X6MVD9-F1
#
_cell.length_a   1.000
_cell.length_b   1.000
_cell.length_c   1.000
_cell.angle_alpha   90.00
_cell.angle_beta   90.00
_cell.angle_gamma   90.00
#
_symmetry.space_group_name_H-M   'P 1'
#
loop_
_entity.id
_entity.type
_entity.pdbx_description
1 polymer ?
#
loop_
_entity_poly.entity_id
_entity_poly.type
_entity_poly.pdbx_seq_one_letter_code
_entity_poly.pdbx_strand_id
1 'polypeptide(L)' 'SRLTVRKIAEEVGMSQDSAHAILREDLNMNRLAEKFLPQLLSPEQKDFHFDVAPELHDSANTIPSF' A
#
# COMPACT_ATOMS: atom_id res chain seq x y z
N SER A 1 10.58 6.01 -4.24
CA SER A 1 10.73 7.35 -3.62
C SER A 1 9.37 7.80 -3.12
N ARG A 2 9.27 8.35 -1.90
CA ARG A 2 8.00 8.85 -1.36
C ARG A 2 7.73 10.24 -1.92
N LEU A 3 6.63 10.40 -2.65
CA LEU A 3 6.18 11.71 -3.14
C LEU A 3 5.60 12.51 -1.97
N THR A 4 6.01 13.76 -1.83
CA THR A 4 5.56 14.65 -0.76
C THR A 4 4.86 15.86 -1.35
N VAL A 5 3.92 16.45 -0.59
CA VAL A 5 3.23 17.68 -0.99
C VAL A 5 4.23 18.79 -1.34
N ARG A 6 5.35 18.89 -0.61
CA ARG A 6 6.44 19.82 -0.94
C ARG A 6 7.00 19.62 -2.35
N LYS A 7 7.33 18.38 -2.73
CA LYS A 7 7.87 18.10 -4.06
C LYS A 7 6.86 18.47 -5.15
N ILE A 8 5.59 18.15 -4.94
CA ILE A 8 4.51 18.50 -5.86
C ILE A 8 4.39 20.03 -6.00
N ALA A 9 4.40 20.75 -4.87
CA ALA A 9 4.32 22.20 -4.85
C ALA A 9 5.51 22.86 -5.58
N GLU A 10 6.72 22.35 -5.38
CA GLU A 10 7.94 22.80 -6.07
C GLU A 10 7.86 22.54 -7.59
N GLU A 11 7.40 21.35 -7.99
CA GLU A 11 7.32 20.94 -9.40
C GLU A 11 6.25 21.70 -10.18
N VAL A 12 5.09 21.97 -9.55
CA VAL A 12 3.98 22.70 -10.19
C VAL A 12 4.10 24.22 -9.98
N GLY A 13 5.05 24.69 -9.17
CA GLY A 13 5.28 26.11 -8.93
C GLY A 13 4.17 26.79 -8.13
N MET A 14 3.60 26.08 -7.15
CA MET A 14 2.52 26.59 -6.29
C MET A 14 2.90 26.53 -4.80
N SER A 15 2.08 27.16 -3.95
CA SER A 15 2.28 27.05 -2.50
C SER A 15 1.97 25.62 -2.02
N GLN A 16 2.63 25.18 -0.93
CA GLN A 16 2.36 23.88 -0.33
C GLN A 16 0.92 23.77 0.16
N ASP A 17 0.34 24.86 0.67
CA ASP A 17 -1.04 24.88 1.18
C ASP A 17 -2.05 24.71 0.04
N SER A 18 -1.84 25.38 -1.10
CA SER A 18 -2.65 25.21 -2.30
C SER A 18 -2.55 23.78 -2.83
N ALA A 19 -1.33 23.24 -2.93
CA ALA A 19 -1.12 21.85 -3.33
C ALA A 19 -1.82 20.87 -2.38
N HIS A 20 -1.76 21.13 -1.07
CA HIS A 20 -2.40 20.29 -0.07
C HIS A 20 -3.93 20.32 -0.17
N ALA A 21 -4.52 21.50 -0.38
CA ALA A 21 -5.97 21.65 -0.55
C ALA A 21 -6.45 20.92 -1.81
N ILE A 22 -5.81 21.13 -2.96
CA ILE A 22 -6.18 20.44 -4.22
C ILE A 22 -6.07 18.93 -4.07
N LEU A 23 -4.96 18.44 -3.51
CA LEU A 23 -4.75 17.00 -3.29
C LEU A 23 -5.85 16.41 -2.40
N ARG A 24 -6.26 17.11 -1.34
CA ARG A 24 -7.20 16.59 -0.36
C ARG A 24 -8.67 16.78 -0.76
N GLU A 25 -9.03 17.93 -1.27
CA GLU A 25 -10.41 18.39 -1.49
C GLU A 25 -10.87 18.14 -2.93
N ASP A 26 -10.04 18.46 -3.92
CA ASP A 26 -10.43 18.32 -5.33
C ASP A 26 -10.13 16.92 -5.87
N LEU A 27 -8.98 16.35 -5.48
CA LEU A 27 -8.51 15.05 -5.95
C LEU A 27 -8.82 13.92 -4.96
N ASN A 28 -9.35 14.23 -3.78
CA ASN A 28 -9.73 13.26 -2.75
C ASN A 28 -8.59 12.30 -2.34
N MET A 29 -7.33 12.74 -2.50
CA MET A 29 -6.12 11.96 -2.18
C MET A 29 -5.81 12.04 -0.69
N ASN A 30 -6.41 11.11 0.07
CA ASN A 30 -6.09 10.95 1.47
C ASN A 30 -4.68 10.40 1.66
N ARG A 31 -3.99 10.89 2.69
CA ARG A 31 -2.65 10.42 3.04
C ARG A 31 -2.73 8.94 3.43
N LEU A 32 -2.19 8.07 2.57
CA LEU A 32 -2.02 6.66 2.93
C LEU A 32 -0.97 6.58 4.04
N ALA A 33 -1.38 6.12 5.22
CA ALA A 33 -0.44 5.63 6.20
C ALA A 33 0.19 4.37 5.61
N GLU A 34 1.52 4.37 5.52
CA GLU A 34 2.26 3.17 5.18
C GLU A 34 1.96 2.15 6.29
N LYS A 35 1.31 1.04 5.95
CA LYS A 35 1.04 -0.01 6.93
C LYS A 35 2.39 -0.57 7.36
N PHE A 36 2.68 -0.53 8.66
CA PHE A 36 3.87 -1.16 9.20
C PHE A 36 3.79 -2.67 8.98
N LEU A 37 4.63 -3.18 8.07
CA LEU A 37 4.81 -4.61 7.87
C LEU A 37 5.92 -5.08 8.82
N PRO A 38 5.67 -6.11 9.67
CA PRO A 38 6.67 -6.61 10.63
C PRO A 38 7.98 -7.10 9.97
N GLN A 39 7.92 -7.48 8.69
CA GLN A 39 9.06 -7.97 7.93
C GLN A 39 8.91 -7.64 6.44
N LEU A 40 10.02 -7.27 5.80
CA LEU A 40 10.10 -7.17 4.35
C LEU A 40 10.47 -8.55 3.78
N LEU A 41 9.59 -9.14 2.98
CA LEU A 41 9.83 -10.44 2.37
C LEU A 41 10.80 -10.34 1.17
N SER A 42 11.71 -11.31 1.07
CA SER A 42 12.52 -11.50 -0.14
C SER A 42 11.64 -11.93 -1.33
N PRO A 43 12.12 -11.80 -2.57
CA PRO A 43 11.40 -12.30 -3.74
C PRO A 43 11.00 -13.78 -3.59
N GLU A 44 11.93 -14.62 -3.16
CA GLU A 44 11.71 -16.06 -2.98
C GLU A 44 10.63 -16.35 -1.92
N GLN A 45 10.60 -15.56 -0.84
CA GLN A 45 9.57 -15.67 0.19
C GLN A 45 8.19 -15.25 -0.31
N LYS A 46 8.12 -14.25 -1.21
CA LYS A 46 6.86 -13.83 -1.84
C LYS A 46 6.35 -14.90 -2.79
N ASP A 47 7.23 -15.48 -3.60
CA ASP A 47 6.89 -16.55 -4.54
C ASP A 47 6.38 -17.76 -3.75
N PHE A 48 7.11 -18.17 -2.70
CA PHE A 48 6.66 -19.23 -1.82
C PHE A 48 5.30 -18.94 -1.15
N HIS A 49 5.08 -17.72 -0.65
CA HIS A 49 3.78 -17.33 -0.09
C HIS A 49 2.66 -17.39 -1.15
N PHE A 50 2.95 -16.98 -2.38
CA PHE A 50 1.98 -16.99 -3.46
C PHE A 50 1.58 -18.41 -3.83
N ASP A 51 2.53 -19.34 -3.86
CA ASP A 51 2.30 -20.72 -4.24
C ASP A 51 1.59 -21.51 -3.14
N VAL A 52 1.98 -21.33 -1.88
CA VAL A 52 1.52 -22.19 -0.77
C VAL A 52 0.24 -21.67 -0.11
N ALA A 53 0.01 -20.35 -0.07
CA ALA A 53 -1.16 -19.80 0.63
C ALA A 53 -2.51 -20.30 0.08
N PRO A 54 -2.73 -20.40 -1.25
CA PRO A 54 -3.97 -20.95 -1.80
C PRO A 54 -4.19 -22.41 -1.43
N GLU A 55 -3.16 -23.26 -1.53
CA GLU A 55 -3.25 -24.69 -1.20
C GLU A 55 -3.57 -24.91 0.29
N LEU A 56 -2.93 -24.13 1.16
CA LEU A 56 -3.19 -24.18 2.60
C LEU A 56 -4.62 -23.68 2.93
N HIS A 57 -5.09 -22.64 2.24
CA HIS A 57 -6.44 -22.14 2.40
C HIS A 57 -7.49 -23.18 1.97
N ASP A 58 -7.30 -23.81 0.82
CA ASP A 58 -8.24 -24.78 0.28
C ASP A 58 -8.27 -26.06 1.11
N SER A 59 -7.10 -26.54 1.57
CA SER A 59 -7.02 -27.68 2.48
C SER A 59 -7.71 -27.41 3.83
N ALA A 60 -7.56 -26.22 4.40
CA ALA A 60 -8.26 -25.83 5.64
C ALA A 60 -9.78 -25.83 5.48
N ASN A 61 -10.28 -25.44 4.30
CA ASN A 61 -11.72 -25.43 3.99
C ASN A 61 -12.26 -26.82 3.58
N THR A 62 -11.39 -27.78 3.31
CA THR A 62 -11.77 -29.17 2.93
C THR A 62 -11.77 -30.13 4.13
N ILE A 63 -11.30 -29.68 5.31
CA ILE A 63 -11.45 -30.46 6.54
C ILE A 63 -12.95 -30.57 6.84
N PRO A 64 -13.54 -31.78 6.86
CA PRO A 64 -14.92 -31.94 7.27
C PRO A 64 -15.01 -31.45 8.72
N SER A 65 -15.98 -30.57 9.02
CA SER A 65 -16.33 -30.27 10.40
C SER A 65 -16.55 -31.59 11.15
N PHE A 66 -15.80 -31.82 12.22
CA PHE A 66 -15.92 -33.00 13.09
C PHE A 66 -17.38 -33.29 13.48
#